data_AF-A0A2S4WE30-F1
#
_entry.id   AF-A0A2S4WE30-F1
#
_cell.length_a   1.000
_cell.length_b   1.000
_cell.length_c   1.000
_cell.angle_alpha   90.00
_cell.angle_beta   90.00
_cell.angle_gamma   90.00
#
_symmetry.space_group_name_H-M   'P 1'
#
loop_
_entity.id
_entity.type
_entity.pdbx_description
1 polymer ?
#
loop_
_entity_poly.entity_id
_entity_poly.type
_entity_poly.pdbx_seq_one_letter_code
_entity_poly.pdbx_strand_id
1 'polypeptide(L)'
;MGRPRRLPQSPRVYPEYAQNTTGSLDRLNDSREDDQDGDDEDEDSSSMLSTFPPHNNNLSPLLGSSSTSFFNRRPDPSNSYRTIRGRSRAFKFSCRWLRMPALILLCLGTIVSFVFVPWHQSRSGLDLNQLRDLENHLDGFAVHNISAPDGSIYGSFIGLGASVQSLFVKDRHGSFRDIVLGYDNTSEYLHHPVNPRFGSVVGRYANRIKNSSFAIPGHPDQIFRLTPNEHQGLNTLHGGDPGWDRRPFKVEAKNLSYISFSLVDRDGEQGFPSEVVSKIEYELLSGGKWKTRMTAQANGPTPIMLSSHVYWNLDAYASDESASKHFLQLNAPQYIPTDPILIPTGTLESVKGTPLDFIEPAEIGSRLNQTVGLCGQDCTGYDNALVYDVNRNKELPVMTMWSHQSGIKLSVITDQVGLQIYSCNTIVSPDKTIQPIPRKKSQAGPHAIYENYSCIVIEQQGLIDAISNPQWKINSLYGPDRPYEWNAIYEFTIV
;
A
#
# COMPACT_ATOMS: atom_id res chain seq x y z
N MET A 1 21.57 -31.72 41.23
CA MET A 1 20.72 -30.52 41.05
C MET A 1 21.56 -29.48 40.31
N GLY A 2 21.15 -29.02 39.12
CA GLY A 2 21.92 -28.07 38.30
C GLY A 2 21.18 -26.75 38.12
N ARG A 3 21.90 -25.62 38.15
CA ARG A 3 21.31 -24.28 37.93
C ARG A 3 21.00 -24.06 36.43
N PRO A 4 19.90 -23.36 36.08
CA PRO A 4 19.67 -22.95 34.69
C PRO A 4 20.70 -21.89 34.25
N ARG A 5 21.14 -21.95 33.00
CA ARG A 5 21.91 -20.87 32.36
C ARG A 5 20.98 -19.69 32.07
N ARG A 6 21.34 -18.48 32.52
CA ARG A 6 20.79 -17.24 31.95
C ARG A 6 21.42 -17.01 30.57
N LEU A 7 20.60 -16.64 29.59
CA LEU A 7 21.09 -16.03 28.35
C LEU A 7 21.51 -14.58 28.63
N PRO A 8 22.54 -14.05 27.97
CA PRO A 8 22.94 -12.65 28.12
C PRO A 8 21.98 -11.73 27.34
N GLN A 9 21.12 -11.01 28.06
CA GLN A 9 20.51 -9.80 27.51
C GLN A 9 21.60 -8.74 27.37
N SER A 10 21.74 -8.16 26.18
CA SER A 10 22.63 -7.01 25.94
C SER A 10 21.79 -5.73 26.06
N PRO A 11 21.96 -4.90 27.11
CA PRO A 11 21.26 -3.63 27.21
C PRO A 11 21.92 -2.61 26.27
N ARG A 12 21.40 -2.51 25.03
CA ARG A 12 21.53 -1.26 24.29
C ARG A 12 20.65 -0.23 24.99
N VAL A 13 21.28 0.58 25.83
CA VAL A 13 20.65 1.73 26.46
C VAL A 13 20.35 2.75 25.36
N TYR A 14 19.09 2.81 24.93
CA TYR A 14 18.58 4.00 24.25
C TYR A 14 18.72 5.19 25.22
N PRO A 15 19.16 6.37 24.75
CA PRO A 15 19.14 7.57 25.58
C PRO A 15 17.73 7.82 26.12
N GLU A 16 17.61 8.33 27.35
CA GLU A 16 16.30 8.66 27.91
C GLU A 16 15.62 9.74 27.05
N TYR A 17 14.47 9.38 26.45
CA TYR A 17 13.69 10.28 25.60
C TYR A 17 12.94 11.31 26.45
N ALA A 18 13.68 12.30 26.94
CA ALA A 18 13.15 13.42 27.73
C ALA A 18 12.14 14.23 26.91
N GLN A 19 10.84 13.99 27.14
CA GLN A 19 9.77 14.73 26.52
C GLN A 19 9.71 16.15 27.09
N ASN A 20 10.03 17.16 26.29
CA ASN A 20 9.62 18.54 26.59
C ASN A 20 8.12 18.69 26.30
N THR A 21 7.29 18.38 27.29
CA THR A 21 5.84 18.64 27.25
C THR A 21 5.50 20.03 27.77
N THR A 22 4.99 20.90 26.88
CA THR A 22 4.03 21.97 27.22
C THR A 22 3.48 22.56 25.92
N GLY A 23 2.16 22.74 25.81
CA GLY A 23 1.54 23.27 24.60
C GLY A 23 0.08 22.85 24.40
N SER A 24 -0.77 23.02 25.42
CA SER A 24 -2.22 22.89 25.22
C SER A 24 -2.70 24.04 24.32
N LEU A 25 -3.40 23.72 23.23
CA LEU A 25 -4.04 24.71 22.36
C LEU A 25 -5.50 24.91 22.76
N ASP A 26 -5.67 25.52 23.93
CA ASP A 26 -6.93 26.07 24.39
C ASP A 26 -6.84 27.59 24.33
N ARG A 27 -7.88 28.24 23.77
CA ARG A 27 -8.04 29.71 23.62
C ARG A 27 -7.03 30.44 22.73
N LEU A 28 -7.53 30.90 21.58
CA LEU A 28 -7.54 32.34 21.30
C LEU A 28 -8.98 32.75 21.00
N ASN A 29 -9.40 33.90 21.53
CA ASN A 29 -10.73 34.45 21.34
C ASN A 29 -10.62 35.97 21.21
N ASP A 30 -11.42 36.55 20.31
CA ASP A 30 -11.84 37.96 20.27
C ASP A 30 -10.76 39.07 20.23
N SER A 31 -10.71 39.79 19.09
CA SER A 31 -10.71 41.27 19.14
C SER A 31 -11.12 41.91 17.79
N ARG A 32 -12.43 42.24 17.64
CA ARG A 32 -12.95 43.43 16.90
C ARG A 32 -12.68 43.50 15.36
N GLU A 33 -13.30 44.39 14.57
CA GLU A 33 -14.20 45.55 14.84
C GLU A 33 -15.56 45.41 14.12
N ASP A 34 -16.58 46.09 14.63
CA ASP A 34 -17.88 46.28 13.98
C ASP A 34 -17.79 47.32 12.84
N ASP A 35 -18.64 47.20 11.81
CA ASP A 35 -19.20 48.36 11.10
C ASP A 35 -20.53 48.00 10.38
N GLN A 36 -21.28 49.00 9.90
CA GLN A 36 -22.76 48.99 9.89
C GLN A 36 -23.50 49.08 8.52
N ASP A 37 -24.79 48.69 8.58
CA ASP A 37 -25.99 49.12 7.83
C ASP A 37 -26.19 48.84 6.30
N GLY A 38 -27.47 48.81 5.88
CA GLY A 38 -27.99 48.55 4.50
C GLY A 38 -28.65 47.17 4.35
N ASP A 39 -29.97 46.97 4.20
CA ASP A 39 -31.07 47.72 3.53
C ASP A 39 -30.83 47.90 2.00
N ASP A 40 -31.76 47.63 1.08
CA ASP A 40 -33.11 47.02 1.13
C ASP A 40 -33.56 46.62 -0.32
N GLU A 41 -34.68 45.89 -0.49
CA GLU A 41 -35.54 45.82 -1.72
C GLU A 41 -34.89 45.34 -3.07
N ASP A 42 -35.58 44.97 -4.17
CA ASP A 42 -36.83 44.19 -4.41
C ASP A 42 -36.85 43.66 -5.87
N GLU A 43 -37.79 42.75 -6.22
CA GLU A 43 -38.44 42.55 -7.55
C GLU A 43 -37.61 42.34 -8.89
N ASP A 44 -38.11 41.75 -9.99
CA ASP A 44 -39.23 40.82 -10.24
C ASP A 44 -39.02 39.97 -11.54
N SER A 45 -39.78 38.87 -11.62
CA SER A 45 -40.28 37.99 -12.70
C SER A 45 -39.79 37.96 -14.19
N SER A 46 -39.85 36.72 -14.71
CA SER A 46 -40.33 36.33 -16.06
C SER A 46 -39.38 36.49 -17.30
N SER A 47 -39.63 35.90 -18.48
CA SER A 47 -40.12 34.55 -18.86
C SER A 47 -39.97 34.25 -20.38
N MET A 48 -40.24 33.00 -20.80
CA MET A 48 -40.67 32.52 -22.15
C MET A 48 -39.69 32.29 -23.33
N LEU A 49 -39.78 31.06 -23.91
CA LEU A 49 -39.87 30.64 -25.35
C LEU A 49 -38.79 31.09 -26.39
N SER A 50 -38.52 30.40 -27.53
CA SER A 50 -38.79 29.04 -28.06
C SER A 50 -38.06 28.80 -29.42
N THR A 51 -38.31 27.66 -30.06
CA THR A 51 -38.15 27.29 -31.50
C THR A 51 -36.83 26.69 -32.06
N PHE A 52 -37.00 25.50 -32.67
CA PHE A 52 -36.23 24.78 -33.70
C PHE A 52 -36.96 24.93 -35.06
N PRO A 53 -36.62 24.26 -36.21
CA PRO A 53 -35.44 23.44 -36.59
C PRO A 53 -34.71 24.15 -37.79
N PRO A 54 -34.52 23.65 -39.05
CA PRO A 54 -34.34 22.29 -39.62
C PRO A 54 -33.23 22.12 -40.70
N HIS A 55 -33.08 20.87 -41.19
CA HIS A 55 -32.72 20.47 -42.59
C HIS A 55 -31.27 20.64 -43.12
N ASN A 56 -30.74 19.76 -44.00
CA ASN A 56 -31.11 18.37 -44.36
C ASN A 56 -29.97 17.65 -45.13
N ASN A 57 -30.13 16.32 -45.36
CA ASN A 57 -29.49 15.50 -46.41
C ASN A 57 -27.95 15.28 -46.35
N ASN A 58 -27.36 14.30 -47.05
CA ASN A 58 -27.67 12.88 -47.36
C ASN A 58 -26.62 12.39 -48.38
N LEU A 59 -26.09 11.16 -48.22
CA LEU A 59 -25.60 10.19 -49.24
C LEU A 59 -24.27 9.46 -48.91
N SER A 60 -24.18 8.25 -49.45
CA SER A 60 -23.05 7.31 -49.51
C SER A 60 -23.26 6.45 -50.78
N PRO A 61 -22.47 5.40 -51.08
CA PRO A 61 -21.06 5.07 -50.81
C PRO A 61 -20.28 4.87 -52.14
N LEU A 62 -19.09 4.25 -52.15
CA LEU A 62 -18.73 3.10 -53.04
C LEU A 62 -17.26 2.63 -52.90
N LEU A 63 -16.92 1.50 -53.55
CA LEU A 63 -15.64 0.78 -53.49
C LEU A 63 -14.73 1.03 -54.71
N GLY A 64 -13.42 0.77 -54.57
CA GLY A 64 -12.45 0.69 -55.69
C GLY A 64 -11.09 0.12 -55.24
N SER A 65 -10.36 -0.59 -56.12
CA SER A 65 -9.12 -1.33 -55.78
C SER A 65 -8.10 -1.37 -56.95
N SER A 66 -6.91 -1.95 -56.70
CA SER A 66 -5.82 -2.25 -57.69
C SER A 66 -4.92 -1.04 -58.11
N SER A 67 -3.74 -1.14 -58.76
CA SER A 67 -2.65 -2.16 -58.82
C SER A 67 -1.51 -1.70 -59.79
N THR A 68 -0.19 -1.99 -59.71
CA THR A 68 0.81 -2.41 -58.69
C THR A 68 2.22 -2.43 -59.35
N SER A 69 3.22 -1.68 -58.88
CA SER A 69 4.65 -1.78 -59.29
C SER A 69 5.59 -1.16 -58.23
N PHE A 70 6.62 -1.80 -57.67
CA PHE A 70 7.78 -2.60 -58.15
C PHE A 70 9.05 -1.79 -58.45
N PHE A 71 10.08 -1.94 -57.58
CA PHE A 71 11.41 -2.45 -57.98
C PHE A 71 12.23 -2.94 -56.76
N ASN A 72 13.14 -3.91 -56.99
CA ASN A 72 13.91 -4.63 -55.95
C ASN A 72 15.27 -4.00 -55.61
N ARG A 73 15.81 -4.26 -54.39
CA ARG A 73 17.19 -4.77 -54.20
C ARG A 73 17.61 -5.15 -52.75
N ARG A 74 18.10 -6.39 -52.61
CA ARG A 74 19.07 -6.98 -51.65
C ARG A 74 19.58 -8.30 -52.30
N PRO A 75 20.63 -9.00 -51.79
CA PRO A 75 21.53 -8.72 -50.67
C PRO A 75 22.92 -8.24 -51.20
N ASP A 76 24.16 -8.66 -50.89
CA ASP A 76 24.79 -9.75 -50.08
C ASP A 76 26.26 -9.37 -49.72
N PRO A 77 27.03 -10.10 -48.85
CA PRO A 77 28.20 -9.56 -48.16
C PRO A 77 29.59 -10.16 -48.53
N SER A 78 30.58 -9.89 -47.65
CA SER A 78 31.91 -10.54 -47.46
C SER A 78 33.16 -9.89 -48.08
N ASN A 79 34.23 -9.76 -47.27
CA ASN A 79 35.60 -10.13 -47.63
C ASN A 79 36.51 -10.29 -46.38
N SER A 80 37.76 -10.75 -46.53
CA SER A 80 38.54 -11.33 -45.40
C SER A 80 40.08 -11.16 -45.42
N TYR A 81 40.70 -11.30 -44.24
CA TYR A 81 42.11 -11.64 -43.90
C TYR A 81 43.31 -11.22 -44.78
N ARG A 82 44.30 -10.50 -44.19
CA ARG A 82 45.62 -11.08 -43.77
C ARG A 82 46.63 -10.09 -43.11
N THR A 83 47.23 -10.53 -41.99
CA THR A 83 48.67 -10.53 -41.58
C THR A 83 49.72 -9.70 -42.37
N ILE A 84 50.85 -9.17 -41.84
CA ILE A 84 51.74 -9.48 -40.68
C ILE A 84 52.74 -8.27 -40.51
N ARG A 85 53.28 -7.83 -39.36
CA ARG A 85 54.42 -8.38 -38.56
C ARG A 85 54.82 -7.34 -37.46
N GLY A 86 55.32 -7.75 -36.29
CA GLY A 86 55.91 -6.82 -35.30
C GLY A 86 56.67 -7.54 -34.17
N ARG A 87 57.92 -7.15 -33.88
CA ARG A 87 58.79 -7.81 -32.88
C ARG A 87 58.55 -7.29 -31.47
N SER A 88 58.31 -8.17 -30.51
CA SER A 88 58.59 -7.91 -29.09
C SER A 88 60.06 -8.21 -28.77
N ARG A 89 60.70 -7.36 -27.95
CA ARG A 89 62.03 -7.60 -27.36
C ARG A 89 61.88 -7.76 -25.86
N ALA A 90 62.48 -8.81 -25.29
CA ALA A 90 62.60 -8.94 -23.85
C ALA A 90 63.62 -7.92 -23.30
N PHE A 91 63.37 -7.38 -22.11
CA PHE A 91 64.36 -6.65 -21.32
C PHE A 91 64.48 -7.26 -19.93
N LYS A 92 65.70 -7.29 -19.40
CA LYS A 92 66.04 -7.89 -18.11
C LYS A 92 65.88 -6.84 -17.00
N PHE A 93 65.27 -7.22 -15.88
CA PHE A 93 65.55 -6.57 -14.60
C PHE A 93 66.76 -7.25 -13.94
N SER A 94 67.67 -6.44 -13.41
CA SER A 94 68.80 -6.90 -12.60
C SER A 94 68.58 -6.53 -11.14
N CYS A 95 68.90 -7.44 -10.23
CA CYS A 95 68.94 -7.13 -8.81
C CYS A 95 70.21 -6.33 -8.49
N ARG A 96 70.09 -5.30 -7.64
CA ARG A 96 71.23 -4.76 -6.89
C ARG A 96 70.79 -4.39 -5.48
N TRP A 97 71.50 -4.93 -4.49
CA TRP A 97 71.18 -4.77 -3.08
C TRP A 97 71.59 -3.39 -2.55
N LEU A 98 70.86 -2.88 -1.55
CA LEU A 98 71.45 -2.12 -0.45
C LEU A 98 70.57 -2.15 0.82
N ARG A 99 71.27 -2.17 1.96
CA ARG A 99 70.80 -2.50 3.31
C ARG A 99 69.74 -1.54 3.88
N MET A 100 68.83 -2.07 4.70
CA MET A 100 68.09 -1.34 5.75
C MET A 100 68.26 -2.07 7.10
N PRO A 101 68.33 -1.36 8.24
CA PRO A 101 68.62 -1.96 9.55
C PRO A 101 67.37 -2.56 10.23
N ALA A 102 67.58 -3.59 11.06
CA ALA A 102 66.52 -4.27 11.79
C ALA A 102 66.05 -3.48 13.02
N LEU A 103 65.05 -2.62 12.86
CA LEU A 103 64.40 -1.91 13.99
C LEU A 103 62.91 -1.59 13.78
N ILE A 104 62.23 -2.23 12.82
CA ILE A 104 60.78 -2.09 12.58
C ILE A 104 60.12 -3.48 12.57
N LEU A 105 60.20 -4.20 13.70
CA LEU A 105 59.55 -5.51 13.88
C LEU A 105 59.02 -5.74 15.31
N LEU A 106 58.91 -4.68 16.12
CA LEU A 106 58.52 -4.75 17.54
C LEU A 106 57.45 -3.73 17.97
N CYS A 107 56.81 -3.02 17.02
CA CYS A 107 55.73 -2.05 17.28
C CYS A 107 54.48 -2.27 16.40
N LEU A 108 54.21 -3.51 15.99
CA LEU A 108 53.02 -3.89 15.20
C LEU A 108 52.08 -4.85 15.97
N GLY A 109 52.21 -4.94 17.30
CA GLY A 109 51.48 -5.89 18.15
C GLY A 109 50.31 -5.33 18.97
N THR A 110 50.10 -4.02 19.01
CA THR A 110 49.23 -3.38 20.05
C THR A 110 48.30 -2.27 19.55
N ILE A 111 48.19 -2.01 18.24
CA ILE A 111 47.25 -1.00 17.69
C ILE A 111 46.39 -1.59 16.55
N VAL A 112 45.72 -2.71 16.82
CA VAL A 112 44.61 -3.25 16.01
C VAL A 112 43.54 -3.84 16.95
N SER A 113 42.92 -3.00 17.77
CA SER A 113 41.87 -3.43 18.72
C SER A 113 40.79 -2.39 19.03
N PHE A 114 40.70 -1.30 18.25
CA PHE A 114 39.58 -0.36 18.26
C PHE A 114 39.26 0.10 16.83
N VAL A 115 38.01 0.49 16.58
CA VAL A 115 37.48 0.98 15.30
C VAL A 115 37.50 -0.05 14.14
N PHE A 116 36.94 -1.23 14.40
CA PHE A 116 36.13 -1.94 13.39
C PHE A 116 34.94 -2.61 14.09
N VAL A 117 33.88 -1.83 14.34
CA VAL A 117 32.55 -2.41 14.57
C VAL A 117 32.10 -2.97 13.22
N PRO A 118 31.77 -4.26 13.09
CA PRO A 118 31.24 -4.78 11.84
C PRO A 118 29.95 -4.04 11.50
N TRP A 119 29.95 -3.34 10.37
CA TRP A 119 28.73 -2.80 9.79
C TRP A 119 27.76 -3.96 9.62
N HIS A 120 26.57 -3.84 10.22
CA HIS A 120 25.57 -4.88 10.10
C HIS A 120 25.10 -4.92 8.65
N GLN A 121 25.52 -5.93 7.90
CA GLN A 121 24.85 -6.25 6.64
C GLN A 121 23.38 -6.53 6.99
N SER A 122 22.48 -5.77 6.35
CA SER A 122 21.09 -6.23 6.23
C SER A 122 21.12 -7.62 5.61
N ARG A 123 20.29 -8.54 6.13
CA ARG A 123 20.12 -9.87 5.52
C ARG A 123 19.28 -9.72 4.26
N SER A 124 19.91 -9.29 3.18
CA SER A 124 19.33 -9.26 1.84
C SER A 124 19.01 -10.69 1.40
N GLY A 125 17.75 -11.09 1.56
CA GLY A 125 17.27 -12.44 1.30
C GLY A 125 16.86 -13.17 2.58
N LEU A 126 15.56 -13.17 2.86
CA LEU A 126 14.92 -14.24 3.60
C LEU A 126 14.89 -15.47 2.68
N ASP A 127 15.54 -16.55 3.07
CA ASP A 127 15.53 -17.80 2.30
C ASP A 127 14.11 -18.37 2.31
N LEU A 128 13.51 -18.55 1.12
CA LEU A 128 12.18 -19.15 0.99
C LEU A 128 12.12 -20.56 1.59
N ASN A 129 13.25 -21.28 1.70
CA ASN A 129 13.30 -22.57 2.39
C ASN A 129 13.22 -22.44 3.92
N GLN A 130 13.65 -21.32 4.51
CA GLN A 130 13.40 -21.04 5.94
C GLN A 130 11.92 -20.71 6.21
N LEU A 131 11.17 -20.27 5.20
CA LEU A 131 9.71 -20.18 5.28
C LEU A 131 9.04 -21.56 5.16
N ARG A 132 9.70 -22.57 4.57
CA ARG A 132 9.22 -23.97 4.56
C ARG A 132 9.39 -24.69 5.90
N ASP A 133 10.38 -24.31 6.69
CA ASP A 133 10.44 -24.72 8.10
C ASP A 133 9.32 -24.06 8.94
N LEU A 134 8.79 -22.92 8.49
CA LEU A 134 7.62 -22.25 9.10
C LEU A 134 6.27 -22.84 8.63
N GLU A 135 6.17 -23.46 7.44
CA GLU A 135 5.00 -24.27 7.01
C GLU A 135 4.62 -25.33 8.05
N ASN A 136 5.62 -25.85 8.79
CA ASN A 136 5.46 -26.92 9.76
C ASN A 136 5.17 -26.43 11.20
N HIS A 137 5.18 -25.12 11.45
CA HIS A 137 5.08 -24.57 12.82
C HIS A 137 4.18 -23.33 13.00
N LEU A 138 3.70 -22.70 11.93
CA LEU A 138 2.67 -21.65 12.00
C LEU A 138 1.51 -21.95 11.05
N ASP A 139 0.30 -21.72 11.53
CA ASP A 139 -0.98 -22.00 10.84
C ASP A 139 -1.28 -21.00 9.70
N GLY A 140 -0.24 -20.40 9.09
CA GLY A 140 -0.32 -19.25 8.20
C GLY A 140 -1.16 -19.49 6.94
N PHE A 141 -1.16 -20.73 6.43
CA PHE A 141 -1.91 -21.13 5.24
C PHE A 141 -3.29 -21.73 5.54
N ALA A 142 -3.66 -21.88 6.82
CA ALA A 142 -4.93 -22.47 7.20
C ALA A 142 -6.08 -21.48 7.06
N VAL A 143 -7.23 -22.00 6.60
CA VAL A 143 -8.43 -21.19 6.35
C VAL A 143 -9.32 -21.17 7.60
N HIS A 144 -9.41 -20.01 8.23
CA HIS A 144 -10.22 -19.78 9.42
C HIS A 144 -11.55 -19.11 9.07
N ASN A 145 -12.60 -19.92 8.88
CA ASN A 145 -13.96 -19.40 8.69
C ASN A 145 -14.54 -18.85 10.00
N ILE A 146 -15.21 -17.70 9.94
CA ILE A 146 -16.07 -17.12 11.00
C ILE A 146 -17.35 -16.52 10.39
N SER A 147 -18.37 -16.31 11.22
CA SER A 147 -19.69 -15.81 10.82
C SER A 147 -20.31 -14.93 11.92
N ALA A 148 -21.06 -13.90 11.53
CA ALA A 148 -21.84 -13.10 12.49
C ALA A 148 -22.89 -13.96 13.23
N PRO A 149 -23.26 -13.64 14.48
CA PRO A 149 -24.19 -14.44 15.28
C PRO A 149 -25.60 -14.64 14.69
N ASP A 150 -26.01 -13.75 13.78
CA ASP A 150 -27.30 -13.80 13.05
C ASP A 150 -27.20 -14.40 11.64
N GLY A 151 -26.00 -14.80 11.20
CA GLY A 151 -25.76 -15.25 9.83
C GLY A 151 -25.99 -14.17 8.76
N SER A 152 -25.81 -12.89 9.09
CA SER A 152 -25.90 -11.78 8.12
C SER A 152 -24.68 -11.67 7.21
N ILE A 153 -23.49 -11.99 7.73
CA ILE A 153 -22.19 -11.95 7.07
C ILE A 153 -21.33 -13.13 7.54
N TYR A 154 -20.53 -13.71 6.64
CA TYR A 154 -19.49 -14.70 6.98
C TYR A 154 -18.24 -14.51 6.13
N GLY A 155 -17.10 -15.04 6.55
CA GLY A 155 -15.84 -14.87 5.83
C GLY A 155 -14.75 -15.84 6.26
N SER A 156 -13.70 -15.86 5.45
CA SER A 156 -12.51 -16.71 5.62
C SER A 156 -11.28 -15.83 5.83
N PHE A 157 -10.46 -16.16 6.83
CA PHE A 157 -9.23 -15.44 7.15
C PHE A 157 -8.05 -16.41 7.24
N ILE A 158 -6.83 -15.96 6.93
CA ILE A 158 -5.61 -16.79 6.98
C ILE A 158 -4.53 -16.12 7.84
N GLY A 159 -3.62 -16.91 8.42
CA GLY A 159 -2.57 -16.36 9.29
C GLY A 159 -1.45 -15.63 8.53
N LEU A 160 -1.18 -15.97 7.27
CA LEU A 160 -0.23 -15.23 6.44
C LEU A 160 -0.79 -13.83 6.16
N GLY A 161 -0.01 -12.78 6.48
CA GLY A 161 -0.47 -11.39 6.37
C GLY A 161 -1.66 -11.02 7.26
N ALA A 162 -2.12 -11.93 8.15
CA ALA A 162 -3.43 -11.87 8.78
C ALA A 162 -4.56 -11.54 7.75
N SER A 163 -4.51 -12.13 6.54
CA SER A 163 -5.34 -11.68 5.41
C SER A 163 -6.81 -12.11 5.51
N VAL A 164 -7.72 -11.27 5.02
CA VAL A 164 -9.08 -11.70 4.63
C VAL A 164 -9.00 -12.38 3.26
N GLN A 165 -9.47 -13.63 3.17
CA GLN A 165 -9.47 -14.47 1.97
C GLN A 165 -10.80 -14.44 1.22
N SER A 166 -11.91 -14.39 1.97
CA SER A 166 -13.27 -14.29 1.44
C SER A 166 -14.17 -13.52 2.41
N LEU A 167 -15.17 -12.81 1.87
CA LEU A 167 -16.15 -12.09 2.69
C LEU A 167 -17.49 -12.09 1.95
N PHE A 168 -18.45 -12.81 2.51
CA PHE A 168 -19.75 -13.08 1.94
C PHE A 168 -20.84 -12.24 2.61
N VAL A 169 -21.46 -11.37 1.82
CA VAL A 169 -22.62 -10.55 2.21
C VAL A 169 -23.80 -10.83 1.27
N LYS A 170 -25.02 -10.50 1.69
CA LYS A 170 -26.21 -10.73 0.86
C LYS A 170 -26.38 -9.60 -0.17
N ASP A 171 -26.74 -9.96 -1.40
CA ASP A 171 -27.28 -9.04 -2.40
C ASP A 171 -28.76 -8.72 -2.15
N ARG A 172 -29.33 -7.83 -2.97
CA ARG A 172 -30.76 -7.46 -2.90
C ARG A 172 -31.75 -8.59 -3.22
N HIS A 173 -31.25 -9.73 -3.69
CA HIS A 173 -32.03 -10.95 -3.90
C HIS A 173 -31.82 -11.96 -2.75
N GLY A 174 -31.12 -11.56 -1.68
CA GLY A 174 -30.83 -12.38 -0.51
C GLY A 174 -29.71 -13.40 -0.73
N SER A 175 -29.06 -13.41 -1.88
CA SER A 175 -28.01 -14.38 -2.25
C SER A 175 -26.64 -13.89 -1.78
N PHE A 176 -25.83 -14.80 -1.24
CA PHE A 176 -24.49 -14.44 -0.75
C PHE A 176 -23.50 -14.25 -1.90
N ARG A 177 -22.71 -13.17 -1.81
CA ARG A 177 -21.69 -12.74 -2.79
C ARG A 177 -20.35 -12.56 -2.09
N ASP A 178 -19.30 -13.17 -2.62
CA ASP A 178 -17.92 -12.99 -2.15
C ASP A 178 -17.37 -11.68 -2.73
N ILE A 179 -17.45 -10.59 -1.95
CA ILE A 179 -17.22 -9.23 -2.44
C ILE A 179 -15.75 -8.77 -2.38
N VAL A 180 -14.83 -9.66 -1.98
CA VAL A 180 -13.39 -9.38 -1.91
C VAL A 180 -12.61 -10.30 -2.84
N LEU A 181 -11.56 -9.79 -3.49
CA LEU A 181 -10.65 -10.62 -4.31
C LEU A 181 -9.67 -11.38 -3.41
N GLY A 182 -9.08 -12.45 -3.95
CA GLY A 182 -8.11 -13.29 -3.25
C GLY A 182 -7.73 -14.53 -4.04
N TYR A 183 -7.07 -15.49 -3.38
CA TYR A 183 -6.76 -16.81 -3.93
C TYR A 183 -7.52 -17.94 -3.21
N ASP A 184 -7.98 -18.94 -3.97
CA ASP A 184 -8.48 -20.22 -3.43
C ASP A 184 -7.34 -21.06 -2.85
N ASN A 185 -6.18 -21.06 -3.52
CA ASN A 185 -4.95 -21.69 -3.03
C ASN A 185 -4.22 -20.72 -2.09
N THR A 186 -4.10 -21.06 -0.81
CA THR A 186 -3.52 -20.15 0.18
C THR A 186 -2.00 -19.97 0.03
N SER A 187 -1.30 -20.87 -0.66
CA SER A 187 0.15 -20.70 -0.89
C SER A 187 0.49 -19.55 -1.85
N GLU A 188 -0.46 -19.13 -2.69
CA GLU A 188 -0.28 -17.99 -3.62
C GLU A 188 -0.09 -16.66 -2.88
N TYR A 189 -0.67 -16.50 -1.68
CA TYR A 189 -0.46 -15.31 -0.85
C TYR A 189 1.01 -15.14 -0.44
N LEU A 190 1.84 -16.20 -0.43
CA LEU A 190 3.30 -16.10 -0.25
C LEU A 190 4.06 -16.06 -1.58
N HIS A 191 3.66 -16.89 -2.54
CA HIS A 191 4.49 -17.25 -3.69
C HIS A 191 4.10 -16.61 -5.02
N HIS A 192 2.93 -15.98 -5.14
CA HIS A 192 2.50 -15.42 -6.42
C HIS A 192 3.37 -14.21 -6.82
N PRO A 193 4.02 -14.21 -8.00
CA PRO A 193 5.09 -13.27 -8.33
C PRO A 193 4.65 -11.80 -8.40
N VAL A 194 3.38 -11.53 -8.68
CA VAL A 194 2.81 -10.15 -8.64
C VAL A 194 2.67 -9.62 -7.21
N ASN A 195 2.44 -10.51 -6.24
CA ASN A 195 1.99 -10.21 -4.88
C ASN A 195 1.10 -8.94 -4.76
N PRO A 196 -0.18 -9.01 -5.15
CA PRO A 196 -1.13 -7.92 -4.92
C PRO A 196 -1.50 -7.71 -3.44
N ARG A 197 -1.02 -8.54 -2.49
CA ARG A 197 -1.29 -8.38 -1.05
C ARG A 197 -2.80 -8.46 -0.70
N PHE A 198 -3.58 -9.24 -1.47
CA PHE A 198 -5.04 -9.34 -1.34
C PHE A 198 -5.51 -9.47 0.11
N GLY A 199 -6.19 -8.45 0.63
CA GLY A 199 -6.79 -8.48 1.97
C GLY A 199 -5.78 -8.59 3.12
N SER A 200 -4.48 -8.54 2.86
CA SER A 200 -3.41 -8.63 3.86
C SER A 200 -3.29 -7.34 4.68
N VAL A 201 -2.80 -7.46 5.91
CA VAL A 201 -2.30 -6.30 6.67
C VAL A 201 -0.92 -5.91 6.13
N VAL A 202 -0.81 -4.68 5.64
CA VAL A 202 0.46 -4.11 5.18
C VAL A 202 1.14 -3.35 6.33
N GLY A 203 2.46 -3.49 6.45
CA GLY A 203 3.23 -3.01 7.60
C GLY A 203 4.70 -3.45 7.55
N ARG A 204 5.59 -2.92 8.39
CA ARG A 204 5.37 -2.01 9.54
C ARG A 204 4.90 -0.60 9.14
N TYR A 205 5.13 -0.20 7.89
CA TYR A 205 4.66 1.05 7.31
C TYR A 205 3.98 0.80 5.96
N ALA A 206 2.69 1.12 5.86
CA ALA A 206 1.88 1.02 4.65
C ALA A 206 2.30 2.07 3.60
N ASN A 207 1.95 1.83 2.34
CA ASN A 207 2.35 2.66 1.20
C ASN A 207 3.87 2.93 1.17
N ARG A 208 4.32 4.08 0.65
CA ARG A 208 5.72 4.34 0.30
C ARG A 208 6.48 5.15 1.36
N ILE A 209 7.77 4.83 1.52
CA ILE A 209 8.78 5.68 2.18
C ILE A 209 9.84 6.06 1.13
N LYS A 210 10.07 7.37 1.00
CA LYS A 210 11.01 7.99 0.05
C LYS A 210 12.45 7.58 0.32
N ASN A 211 13.24 7.40 -0.75
CA ASN A 211 14.66 7.02 -0.67
C ASN A 211 14.96 5.76 0.18
N SER A 212 13.95 4.92 0.45
CA SER A 212 14.03 3.74 1.32
C SER A 212 14.73 4.01 2.66
N SER A 213 14.54 5.21 3.22
CA SER A 213 15.25 5.64 4.44
C SER A 213 14.55 6.80 5.14
N PHE A 214 14.76 6.91 6.45
CA PHE A 214 14.22 7.99 7.27
C PHE A 214 15.15 8.33 8.45
N ALA A 215 14.92 9.48 9.09
CA ALA A 215 15.54 9.85 10.36
C ALA A 215 14.49 9.92 11.46
N ILE A 216 14.88 9.65 12.71
CA ILE A 216 14.02 9.94 13.87
C ILE A 216 14.10 11.46 14.15
N PRO A 217 12.97 12.18 14.29
CA PRO A 217 12.99 13.60 14.65
C PRO A 217 13.77 13.85 15.94
N GLY A 218 14.68 14.83 15.91
CA GLY A 218 15.67 15.07 16.98
C GLY A 218 17.01 14.34 16.80
N HIS A 219 17.09 13.34 15.90
CA HIS A 219 18.31 12.60 15.58
C HIS A 219 18.58 12.58 14.06
N PRO A 220 18.77 13.75 13.40
CA PRO A 220 18.91 13.84 11.94
C PRO A 220 20.15 13.10 11.40
N ASP A 221 21.21 12.96 12.20
CA ASP A 221 22.43 12.23 11.81
C ASP A 221 22.24 10.70 11.80
N GLN A 222 21.15 10.19 12.38
CA GLN A 222 20.85 8.75 12.45
C GLN A 222 19.83 8.35 11.37
N ILE A 223 20.34 8.13 10.16
CA ILE A 223 19.56 7.63 9.02
C ILE A 223 19.37 6.11 9.12
N PHE A 224 18.13 5.67 9.27
CA PHE A 224 17.73 4.27 9.12
C PHE A 224 17.54 3.95 7.64
N ARG A 225 18.07 2.80 7.19
CA ARG A 225 17.94 2.31 5.82
C ARG A 225 17.06 1.07 5.82
N LEU A 226 15.98 1.13 5.05
CA LEU A 226 14.99 0.08 4.89
C LEU A 226 15.34 -0.82 3.70
N THR A 227 14.70 -1.98 3.62
CA THR A 227 14.73 -2.81 2.40
C THR A 227 13.95 -2.11 1.28
N PRO A 228 14.59 -1.73 0.16
CA PRO A 228 13.86 -1.25 -1.01
C PRO A 228 13.19 -2.42 -1.74
N ASN A 229 12.02 -2.18 -2.34
CA ASN A 229 11.28 -3.19 -3.12
C ASN A 229 10.53 -2.60 -4.33
N GLU A 230 10.64 -1.29 -4.58
CA GLU A 230 9.94 -0.59 -5.66
C GLU A 230 10.88 0.40 -6.38
N HIS A 231 10.50 0.82 -7.61
CA HIS A 231 11.20 1.80 -8.45
C HIS A 231 12.73 1.63 -8.47
N GLN A 232 13.20 0.41 -8.83
CA GLN A 232 14.62 0.06 -9.01
C GLN A 232 15.52 0.29 -7.78
N GLY A 233 14.95 0.38 -6.57
CA GLY A 233 15.72 0.61 -5.34
C GLY A 233 15.43 1.95 -4.65
N LEU A 234 14.61 2.81 -5.27
CA LEU A 234 14.33 4.15 -4.74
C LEU A 234 13.39 4.12 -3.52
N ASN A 235 12.35 3.29 -3.54
CA ASN A 235 11.29 3.31 -2.53
C ASN A 235 11.18 1.98 -1.75
N THR A 236 10.79 2.10 -0.48
CA THR A 236 10.25 0.99 0.32
C THR A 236 8.73 1.13 0.34
N LEU A 237 8.04 0.14 -0.24
CA LEU A 237 6.59 0.03 -0.34
C LEU A 237 6.07 -1.04 0.64
N HIS A 238 5.01 -0.74 1.40
CA HIS A 238 4.32 -1.63 2.33
C HIS A 238 5.24 -2.37 3.33
N GLY A 239 6.34 -1.73 3.74
CA GLY A 239 7.25 -2.25 4.76
C GLY A 239 8.38 -3.16 4.27
N GLY A 240 8.58 -3.33 2.95
CA GLY A 240 9.75 -4.02 2.38
C GLY A 240 9.44 -5.39 1.77
N ASP A 241 10.43 -6.29 1.78
CA ASP A 241 10.31 -7.59 1.13
C ASP A 241 10.94 -8.73 1.96
N PRO A 242 10.12 -9.61 2.59
CA PRO A 242 8.68 -9.48 2.81
C PRO A 242 8.35 -8.41 3.86
N GLY A 243 7.38 -7.55 3.57
CA GLY A 243 6.64 -6.77 4.56
C GLY A 243 5.73 -7.68 5.40
N TRP A 244 4.85 -7.09 6.21
CA TRP A 244 3.90 -7.85 7.02
C TRP A 244 2.92 -8.67 6.15
N ASP A 245 2.67 -8.24 4.92
CA ASP A 245 1.77 -8.86 3.93
C ASP A 245 2.04 -10.34 3.67
N ARG A 246 3.31 -10.77 3.78
CA ARG A 246 3.79 -12.12 3.50
C ARG A 246 4.47 -12.78 4.70
N ARG A 247 4.20 -12.29 5.91
CA ARG A 247 4.72 -12.89 7.13
C ARG A 247 3.65 -13.72 7.84
N PRO A 248 3.98 -14.92 8.35
CA PRO A 248 3.02 -15.74 9.06
C PRO A 248 2.75 -15.14 10.44
N PHE A 249 1.54 -14.64 10.65
CA PHE A 249 1.05 -14.30 11.99
C PHE A 249 0.62 -15.58 12.71
N LYS A 250 0.75 -15.59 14.03
CA LYS A 250 0.24 -16.64 14.91
C LYS A 250 -1.21 -16.35 15.28
N VAL A 251 -2.08 -17.35 15.22
CA VAL A 251 -3.44 -17.23 15.82
C VAL A 251 -3.31 -17.16 17.34
N GLU A 252 -3.89 -16.13 17.96
CA GLU A 252 -3.94 -15.98 19.41
C GLU A 252 -5.28 -16.45 20.00
N ALA A 253 -6.38 -16.16 19.32
CA ALA A 253 -7.71 -16.52 19.77
C ALA A 253 -8.68 -16.57 18.59
N LYS A 254 -9.69 -17.46 18.68
CA LYS A 254 -10.77 -17.61 17.72
C LYS A 254 -12.04 -18.09 18.41
N ASN A 255 -13.21 -17.62 17.97
CA ASN A 255 -14.51 -18.23 18.25
C ASN A 255 -15.35 -18.32 16.95
N LEU A 256 -16.69 -18.34 17.04
CA LEU A 256 -17.57 -18.41 15.86
C LEU A 256 -17.60 -17.11 15.04
N SER A 257 -17.44 -15.94 15.67
CA SER A 257 -17.61 -14.61 15.06
C SER A 257 -16.38 -13.71 15.17
N TYR A 258 -15.33 -14.14 15.87
CA TYR A 258 -14.10 -13.38 16.09
C TYR A 258 -12.86 -14.23 15.82
N ILE A 259 -11.80 -13.60 15.29
CA ILE A 259 -10.44 -14.13 15.25
C ILE A 259 -9.42 -13.02 15.53
N SER A 260 -8.30 -13.36 16.16
CA SER A 260 -7.15 -12.46 16.25
C SER A 260 -5.81 -13.14 16.05
N PHE A 261 -4.92 -12.42 15.39
CA PHE A 261 -3.58 -12.81 14.96
C PHE A 261 -2.52 -11.94 15.66
N SER A 262 -1.30 -12.44 15.82
CA SER A 262 -0.15 -11.69 16.32
C SER A 262 1.09 -11.85 15.45
N LEU A 263 1.93 -10.81 15.40
CA LEU A 263 3.27 -10.86 14.82
C LEU A 263 4.26 -10.21 15.79
N VAL A 264 5.42 -10.86 15.96
CA VAL A 264 6.60 -10.23 16.58
C VAL A 264 7.51 -9.78 15.45
N ASP A 265 7.65 -8.46 15.31
CA ASP A 265 8.45 -7.80 14.30
C ASP A 265 9.70 -7.21 14.94
N ARG A 266 10.86 -7.81 14.69
CA ARG A 266 12.07 -7.62 15.51
C ARG A 266 12.79 -6.29 15.26
N ASP A 267 13.67 -5.92 16.18
CA ASP A 267 14.64 -4.83 15.98
C ASP A 267 15.54 -5.13 14.76
N GLY A 268 15.60 -4.19 13.82
CA GLY A 268 16.36 -4.29 12.57
C GLY A 268 15.65 -5.05 11.44
N GLU A 269 14.46 -5.60 11.67
CA GLU A 269 13.70 -6.35 10.65
C GLU A 269 13.23 -5.40 9.53
N GLN A 270 13.50 -5.77 8.27
CA GLN A 270 13.36 -4.88 7.09
C GLN A 270 14.07 -3.50 7.21
N GLY A 271 14.98 -3.34 8.19
CA GLY A 271 15.68 -2.08 8.50
C GLY A 271 14.99 -1.17 9.53
N PHE A 272 13.81 -1.54 10.04
CA PHE A 272 13.12 -0.73 11.06
C PHE A 272 13.74 -0.93 12.46
N PRO A 273 13.99 0.14 13.24
CA PRO A 273 14.48 0.03 14.61
C PRO A 273 13.42 -0.48 15.57
N SER A 274 13.84 -1.03 16.71
CA SER A 274 12.99 -1.50 17.81
C SER A 274 12.13 -2.71 17.46
N GLU A 275 11.84 -3.55 18.46
CA GLU A 275 10.89 -4.66 18.32
C GLU A 275 9.46 -4.14 18.52
N VAL A 276 8.55 -4.64 17.69
CA VAL A 276 7.11 -4.37 17.69
C VAL A 276 6.36 -5.68 17.86
N VAL A 277 5.47 -5.74 18.86
CA VAL A 277 4.49 -6.82 18.98
C VAL A 277 3.14 -6.27 18.53
N SER A 278 2.56 -6.85 17.47
CA SER A 278 1.25 -6.45 16.96
C SER A 278 0.16 -7.48 17.24
N LYS A 279 -1.08 -7.00 17.31
CA LYS A 279 -2.30 -7.80 17.34
C LYS A 279 -3.30 -7.25 16.32
N ILE A 280 -3.74 -8.12 15.42
CA ILE A 280 -4.80 -7.85 14.43
C ILE A 280 -6.05 -8.59 14.90
N GLU A 281 -7.19 -7.91 14.94
CA GLU A 281 -8.46 -8.42 15.46
C GLU A 281 -9.56 -8.21 14.40
N TYR A 282 -10.26 -9.30 14.05
CA TYR A 282 -11.41 -9.27 13.15
C TYR A 282 -12.64 -9.83 13.85
N GLU A 283 -13.75 -9.11 13.76
CA GLU A 283 -15.02 -9.43 14.40
C GLU A 283 -16.17 -9.25 13.41
N LEU A 284 -16.94 -10.30 13.16
CA LEU A 284 -18.18 -10.26 12.37
C LEU A 284 -19.37 -10.07 13.32
N LEU A 285 -20.00 -8.92 13.21
CA LEU A 285 -21.11 -8.48 14.04
C LEU A 285 -22.43 -8.60 13.29
N SER A 286 -23.52 -8.79 14.04
CA SER A 286 -24.87 -8.87 13.49
C SER A 286 -25.27 -7.61 12.72
N GLY A 287 -26.19 -7.76 11.76
CA GLY A 287 -26.59 -6.69 10.86
C GLY A 287 -25.57 -6.39 9.75
N GLY A 288 -24.78 -7.39 9.35
CA GLY A 288 -23.88 -7.28 8.19
C GLY A 288 -22.67 -6.38 8.44
N LYS A 289 -22.01 -6.48 9.59
CA LYS A 289 -20.89 -5.60 9.95
C LYS A 289 -19.60 -6.39 10.17
N TRP A 290 -18.51 -5.94 9.58
CA TRP A 290 -17.15 -6.42 9.85
C TRP A 290 -16.37 -5.32 10.55
N LYS A 291 -15.88 -5.61 11.76
CA LYS A 291 -15.03 -4.72 12.54
C LYS A 291 -13.59 -5.24 12.50
N THR A 292 -12.67 -4.33 12.26
CA THR A 292 -11.23 -4.58 12.23
C THR A 292 -10.54 -3.64 13.21
N ARG A 293 -9.69 -4.18 14.07
CA ARG A 293 -8.81 -3.40 14.96
C ARG A 293 -7.39 -3.90 14.80
N MET A 294 -6.44 -2.97 14.68
CA MET A 294 -5.01 -3.28 14.67
C MET A 294 -4.35 -2.51 15.80
N THR A 295 -3.53 -3.19 16.58
CA THR A 295 -2.73 -2.57 17.64
C THR A 295 -1.29 -3.03 17.54
N ALA A 296 -0.36 -2.16 17.92
CA ALA A 296 1.06 -2.50 17.94
C ALA A 296 1.81 -1.77 19.06
N GLN A 297 2.55 -2.53 19.86
CA GLN A 297 3.39 -2.02 20.94
C GLN A 297 4.85 -2.15 20.55
N ALA A 298 5.57 -1.03 20.48
CA ALA A 298 7.01 -1.00 20.25
C ALA A 298 7.78 -0.93 21.58
N ASN A 299 8.98 -1.52 21.64
CA ASN A 299 9.88 -1.45 22.79
C ASN A 299 10.87 -0.25 22.77
N GLY A 300 10.81 0.55 21.71
CA GLY A 300 11.54 1.81 21.50
C GLY A 300 10.94 2.57 20.30
N PRO A 301 11.38 3.79 19.99
CA PRO A 301 10.79 4.57 18.90
C PRO A 301 10.97 3.93 17.52
N THR A 302 9.87 3.77 16.80
CA THR A 302 9.81 3.26 15.41
C THR A 302 8.62 3.86 14.68
N PRO A 303 8.71 4.11 13.36
CA PRO A 303 7.53 4.42 12.58
C PRO A 303 6.61 3.21 12.52
N ILE A 304 5.30 3.44 12.65
CA ILE A 304 4.25 2.43 12.43
C ILE A 304 3.10 3.10 11.66
N MET A 305 2.67 2.47 10.58
CA MET A 305 1.43 2.80 9.87
C MET A 305 0.91 1.52 9.25
N LEU A 306 -0.26 1.05 9.68
CA LEU A 306 -0.87 -0.18 9.19
C LEU A 306 -2.09 0.15 8.32
N SER A 307 -2.46 -0.81 7.48
CA SER A 307 -3.66 -0.79 6.64
C SER A 307 -4.07 -2.23 6.30
N SER A 308 -5.33 -2.43 5.92
CA SER A 308 -5.81 -3.69 5.34
C SER A 308 -6.03 -3.48 3.84
N HIS A 309 -5.27 -4.19 3.01
CA HIS A 309 -5.18 -3.98 1.57
C HIS A 309 -6.31 -4.75 0.83
N VAL A 310 -7.56 -4.53 1.23
CA VAL A 310 -8.73 -5.25 0.73
C VAL A 310 -9.13 -4.77 -0.66
N TYR A 311 -9.22 -5.71 -1.60
CA TYR A 311 -9.67 -5.49 -2.97
C TYR A 311 -11.17 -5.79 -3.06
N TRP A 312 -11.99 -4.77 -3.30
CA TRP A 312 -13.44 -4.87 -3.32
C TRP A 312 -14.01 -4.97 -4.74
N ASN A 313 -14.97 -5.86 -4.95
CA ASN A 313 -15.95 -5.77 -6.03
C ASN A 313 -17.33 -6.21 -5.50
N LEU A 314 -18.24 -5.24 -5.33
CA LEU A 314 -19.53 -5.45 -4.69
C LEU A 314 -20.50 -6.32 -5.50
N ASP A 315 -20.32 -6.41 -6.82
CA ASP A 315 -21.11 -7.31 -7.68
C ASP A 315 -20.54 -8.74 -7.74
N ALA A 316 -19.37 -8.99 -7.14
CA ALA A 316 -18.69 -10.29 -7.08
C ALA A 316 -18.62 -11.00 -8.45
N TYR A 317 -18.43 -10.25 -9.54
CA TYR A 317 -18.38 -10.73 -10.93
C TYR A 317 -19.67 -11.40 -11.43
N ALA A 318 -20.81 -11.18 -10.77
CA ALA A 318 -22.09 -11.80 -11.11
C ALA A 318 -23.00 -10.92 -11.99
N SER A 319 -22.61 -9.69 -12.31
CA SER A 319 -23.42 -8.74 -13.10
C SER A 319 -22.59 -7.74 -13.92
N ASP A 320 -21.37 -7.43 -13.48
CA ASP A 320 -20.36 -6.74 -14.29
C ASP A 320 -18.98 -7.31 -13.96
N GLU A 321 -18.06 -7.22 -14.92
CA GLU A 321 -16.66 -7.63 -14.78
C GLU A 321 -15.80 -6.52 -14.15
N SER A 322 -16.26 -5.26 -14.27
CA SER A 322 -15.57 -4.07 -13.76
C SER A 322 -16.21 -3.52 -12.49
N ALA A 323 -15.39 -3.01 -11.57
CA ALA A 323 -15.85 -2.20 -10.45
C ALA A 323 -16.08 -0.72 -10.83
N SER A 324 -15.86 -0.35 -12.10
CA SER A 324 -16.01 1.02 -12.60
C SER A 324 -17.43 1.56 -12.43
N LYS A 325 -18.46 0.70 -12.51
CA LYS A 325 -19.87 1.07 -12.35
C LYS A 325 -20.31 1.23 -10.90
N HIS A 326 -19.43 0.95 -9.94
CA HIS A 326 -19.72 1.19 -8.54
C HIS A 326 -19.70 2.70 -8.29
N PHE A 327 -20.67 3.18 -7.53
CA PHE A 327 -20.73 4.56 -7.08
C PHE A 327 -19.91 4.70 -5.80
N LEU A 328 -19.17 5.79 -5.69
CA LEU A 328 -18.40 6.17 -4.51
C LEU A 328 -18.86 7.54 -4.02
N GLN A 329 -19.03 7.64 -2.70
CA GLN A 329 -19.06 8.91 -1.97
C GLN A 329 -18.01 8.84 -0.86
N LEU A 330 -17.19 9.88 -0.70
CA LEU A 330 -16.01 9.90 0.14
C LEU A 330 -15.79 11.31 0.70
N ASN A 331 -15.95 11.46 2.02
CA ASN A 331 -15.80 12.73 2.73
C ASN A 331 -14.33 13.09 3.00
N ALA A 332 -13.53 13.19 1.93
CA ALA A 332 -12.11 13.53 1.98
C ALA A 332 -11.85 14.76 1.07
N PRO A 333 -11.92 16.00 1.61
CA PRO A 333 -11.87 17.23 0.81
C PRO A 333 -10.47 17.56 0.26
N GLN A 334 -9.44 16.81 0.65
CA GLN A 334 -8.05 16.98 0.22
C GLN A 334 -7.40 15.66 -0.20
N TYR A 335 -6.33 15.75 -0.98
CA TYR A 335 -5.44 14.65 -1.34
C TYR A 335 -3.97 15.07 -1.22
N ILE A 336 -3.09 14.07 -1.22
CA ILE A 336 -1.62 14.24 -1.27
C ILE A 336 -1.18 14.08 -2.74
N PRO A 337 -0.71 15.15 -3.41
CA PRO A 337 -0.14 15.05 -4.74
C PRO A 337 1.22 14.34 -4.68
N THR A 338 1.52 13.55 -5.71
CA THR A 338 2.75 12.76 -5.80
C THR A 338 3.53 13.06 -7.08
N ASP A 339 4.82 12.77 -7.05
CA ASP A 339 5.68 12.74 -8.24
C ASP A 339 5.39 11.49 -9.12
N PRO A 340 6.02 11.34 -10.31
CA PRO A 340 5.77 10.21 -11.20
C PRO A 340 6.19 8.83 -10.68
N ILE A 341 6.88 8.75 -9.52
CA ILE A 341 7.18 7.51 -8.79
C ILE A 341 6.39 7.40 -7.48
N LEU A 342 5.25 8.10 -7.43
CA LEU A 342 4.23 8.04 -6.38
C LEU A 342 4.72 8.43 -4.98
N ILE A 343 5.77 9.26 -4.91
CA ILE A 343 6.24 9.86 -3.67
C ILE A 343 5.62 11.26 -3.49
N PRO A 344 5.15 11.64 -2.28
CA PRO A 344 4.57 12.95 -2.04
C PRO A 344 5.45 14.14 -2.43
N THR A 345 4.80 15.15 -3.01
CA THR A 345 5.38 16.48 -3.30
C THR A 345 5.52 17.35 -2.04
N GLY A 346 4.77 17.03 -0.98
CA GLY A 346 4.77 17.71 0.32
C GLY A 346 3.62 18.70 0.53
N THR A 347 2.80 18.97 -0.50
CA THR A 347 1.55 19.75 -0.40
C THR A 347 0.36 18.87 0.02
N LEU A 348 -0.73 19.51 0.47
CA LEU A 348 -2.06 18.92 0.60
C LEU A 348 -3.01 19.78 -0.23
N GLU A 349 -3.61 19.23 -1.28
CA GLU A 349 -4.39 19.99 -2.26
C GLU A 349 -5.86 19.54 -2.23
N SER A 350 -6.79 20.43 -2.62
CA SER A 350 -8.22 20.09 -2.56
C SER A 350 -8.61 19.16 -3.70
N VAL A 351 -9.49 18.20 -3.44
CA VAL A 351 -10.08 17.35 -4.49
C VAL A 351 -10.99 18.14 -5.44
N LYS A 352 -11.44 19.34 -5.05
CA LYS A 352 -12.50 20.09 -5.75
C LYS A 352 -12.16 20.35 -7.22
N GLY A 353 -12.98 19.84 -8.12
CA GLY A 353 -12.78 19.99 -9.57
C GLY A 353 -11.69 19.10 -10.17
N THR A 354 -11.14 18.15 -9.40
CA THR A 354 -10.26 17.08 -9.89
C THR A 354 -11.06 15.79 -10.12
N PRO A 355 -10.48 14.75 -10.77
CA PRO A 355 -11.13 13.44 -10.87
C PRO A 355 -11.45 12.80 -9.52
N LEU A 356 -10.70 13.16 -8.46
CA LEU A 356 -10.83 12.65 -7.09
C LEU A 356 -12.02 13.25 -6.30
N ASP A 357 -12.80 14.14 -6.90
CA ASP A 357 -13.91 14.86 -6.23
C ASP A 357 -15.14 13.94 -5.99
N PHE A 358 -15.04 13.07 -4.99
CA PHE A 358 -16.08 12.13 -4.58
C PHE A 358 -16.88 12.61 -3.36
N ILE A 359 -16.84 13.92 -3.05
CA ILE A 359 -17.65 14.52 -1.97
C ILE A 359 -19.14 14.29 -2.26
N GLU A 360 -19.55 14.57 -3.49
CA GLU A 360 -20.82 14.13 -4.04
C GLU A 360 -20.69 12.74 -4.70
N PRO A 361 -21.72 11.89 -4.63
CA PRO A 361 -21.72 10.58 -5.28
C PRO A 361 -21.38 10.60 -6.77
N ALA A 362 -20.42 9.78 -7.18
CA ALA A 362 -20.10 9.57 -8.59
C ALA A 362 -19.79 8.10 -8.90
N GLU A 363 -20.16 7.65 -10.10
CA GLU A 363 -19.66 6.40 -10.68
C GLU A 363 -18.13 6.50 -10.84
N ILE A 364 -17.38 5.56 -10.25
CA ILE A 364 -15.91 5.62 -10.19
C ILE A 364 -15.27 5.67 -11.59
N GLY A 365 -15.87 4.94 -12.54
CA GLY A 365 -15.47 4.89 -13.94
C GLY A 365 -15.65 6.20 -14.71
N SER A 366 -16.60 7.05 -14.31
CA SER A 366 -17.05 8.22 -15.08
C SER A 366 -15.96 9.26 -15.34
N ARG A 367 -14.88 9.26 -14.54
CA ARG A 367 -13.75 10.19 -14.67
C ARG A 367 -12.41 9.52 -14.95
N LEU A 368 -12.35 8.20 -15.18
CA LEU A 368 -11.07 7.49 -15.43
C LEU A 368 -10.28 8.09 -16.59
N ASN A 369 -10.94 8.58 -17.64
CA ASN A 369 -10.29 9.26 -18.77
C ASN A 369 -9.58 10.58 -18.43
N GLN A 370 -9.85 11.18 -17.27
CA GLN A 370 -9.22 12.40 -16.76
C GLN A 370 -8.04 12.11 -15.82
N THR A 371 -7.77 10.83 -15.51
CA THR A 371 -6.75 10.40 -14.53
C THR A 371 -5.36 10.13 -15.15
N VAL A 372 -5.11 10.58 -16.38
CA VAL A 372 -3.84 10.33 -17.07
C VAL A 372 -2.68 10.98 -16.31
N GLY A 373 -1.74 10.15 -15.82
CA GLY A 373 -0.64 10.57 -14.96
C GLY A 373 -0.97 10.74 -13.47
N LEU A 374 -2.24 10.64 -13.08
CA LEU A 374 -2.69 10.82 -11.68
C LEU A 374 -2.20 9.70 -10.75
N CYS A 375 -2.06 8.49 -11.29
CA CYS A 375 -1.51 7.31 -10.62
C CYS A 375 -0.04 7.04 -11.00
N GLY A 376 0.73 8.08 -11.30
CA GLY A 376 2.17 7.99 -11.64
C GLY A 376 2.46 7.94 -13.14
N GLN A 377 3.73 7.73 -13.50
CA GLN A 377 4.18 7.77 -14.89
C GLN A 377 3.43 6.77 -15.79
N ASP A 378 2.97 7.24 -16.95
CA ASP A 378 2.23 6.47 -17.98
C ASP A 378 0.98 5.74 -17.46
N CYS A 379 0.45 6.15 -16.29
CA CYS A 379 -0.67 5.51 -15.63
C CYS A 379 -2.02 6.15 -15.99
N THR A 380 -3.09 5.38 -15.85
CA THR A 380 -4.49 5.84 -15.85
C THR A 380 -5.25 4.96 -14.85
N GLY A 381 -6.11 5.56 -14.04
CA GLY A 381 -6.64 4.99 -12.79
C GLY A 381 -6.41 5.92 -11.61
N TYR A 382 -6.84 5.48 -10.43
CA TYR A 382 -6.54 6.12 -9.16
C TYR A 382 -5.48 5.29 -8.41
N ASP A 383 -4.45 5.93 -7.87
CA ASP A 383 -3.52 5.37 -6.85
C ASP A 383 -3.07 6.53 -5.95
N ASN A 384 -4.01 7.04 -5.15
CA ASN A 384 -3.88 8.35 -4.51
C ASN A 384 -4.24 8.30 -3.03
N ALA A 385 -3.49 9.04 -2.21
CA ALA A 385 -3.80 9.21 -0.81
C ALA A 385 -4.75 10.42 -0.62
N LEU A 386 -5.90 10.19 -0.02
CA LEU A 386 -6.88 11.22 0.33
C LEU A 386 -6.89 11.48 1.85
N VAL A 387 -7.20 12.71 2.23
CA VAL A 387 -7.16 13.21 3.61
C VAL A 387 -8.57 13.61 4.04
N TYR A 388 -8.98 13.07 5.18
CA TYR A 388 -10.30 13.33 5.77
C TYR A 388 -10.33 14.68 6.51
N ASP A 389 -11.50 15.31 6.60
CA ASP A 389 -11.66 16.48 7.48
C ASP A 389 -11.39 16.11 8.94
N VAL A 390 -10.48 16.86 9.58
CA VAL A 390 -10.10 16.70 10.99
C VAL A 390 -11.25 16.99 11.95
N ASN A 391 -12.25 17.77 11.52
CA ASN A 391 -13.42 18.15 12.30
C ASN A 391 -14.62 17.20 12.10
N ARG A 392 -14.48 16.13 11.30
CA ARG A 392 -15.56 15.18 11.03
C ARG A 392 -16.12 14.56 12.31
N ASN A 393 -17.40 14.24 12.32
CA ASN A 393 -17.95 13.31 13.31
C ASN A 393 -17.40 11.89 13.03
N LYS A 394 -16.63 11.33 13.96
CA LYS A 394 -16.00 10.00 13.81
C LYS A 394 -16.97 8.83 13.94
N GLU A 395 -18.19 9.06 14.43
CA GLU A 395 -19.26 8.05 14.51
C GLU A 395 -20.04 7.88 13.20
N LEU A 396 -19.82 8.74 12.21
CA LEU A 396 -20.50 8.68 10.91
C LEU A 396 -19.62 8.02 9.83
N PRO A 397 -20.22 7.38 8.81
CA PRO A 397 -19.48 6.85 7.68
C PRO A 397 -18.70 7.95 6.95
N VAL A 398 -17.42 7.69 6.73
CA VAL A 398 -16.47 8.60 6.07
C VAL A 398 -16.35 8.33 4.58
N MET A 399 -16.81 7.15 4.16
CA MET A 399 -16.89 6.66 2.78
C MET A 399 -18.07 5.71 2.67
N THR A 400 -18.82 5.78 1.57
CA THR A 400 -19.73 4.71 1.18
C THR A 400 -19.59 4.39 -0.31
N MET A 401 -19.64 3.11 -0.66
CA MET A 401 -19.52 2.60 -2.03
C MET A 401 -20.63 1.58 -2.27
N TRP A 402 -21.28 1.63 -3.43
CA TRP A 402 -22.36 0.68 -3.77
C TRP A 402 -22.39 0.32 -5.26
N SER A 403 -23.01 -0.81 -5.58
CA SER A 403 -23.45 -1.11 -6.95
C SER A 403 -24.97 -1.08 -7.04
N HIS A 404 -25.48 -0.52 -8.13
CA HIS A 404 -26.90 -0.60 -8.48
C HIS A 404 -27.31 -1.96 -9.06
N GLN A 405 -26.40 -2.91 -9.30
CA GLN A 405 -26.73 -4.24 -9.82
C GLN A 405 -27.05 -5.20 -8.68
N SER A 406 -26.05 -5.62 -7.89
CA SER A 406 -26.24 -6.40 -6.64
C SER A 406 -27.05 -5.66 -5.57
N GLY A 407 -27.11 -4.33 -5.64
CA GLY A 407 -27.68 -3.49 -4.59
C GLY A 407 -26.83 -3.44 -3.33
N ILE A 408 -25.63 -4.05 -3.30
CA ILE A 408 -24.78 -4.06 -2.09
C ILE A 408 -24.16 -2.68 -1.91
N LYS A 409 -24.27 -2.15 -0.69
CA LYS A 409 -23.62 -0.91 -0.22
C LYS A 409 -22.71 -1.19 0.95
N LEU A 410 -21.42 -0.92 0.76
CA LEU A 410 -20.42 -0.79 1.83
C LEU A 410 -20.44 0.64 2.39
N SER A 411 -20.41 0.77 3.71
CA SER A 411 -20.16 2.04 4.43
C SER A 411 -19.02 1.83 5.42
N VAL A 412 -18.09 2.78 5.53
CA VAL A 412 -16.91 2.66 6.42
C VAL A 412 -16.87 3.77 7.46
N ILE A 413 -16.75 3.38 8.73
CA ILE A 413 -16.51 4.24 9.89
C ILE A 413 -15.09 3.91 10.41
N THR A 414 -14.29 4.91 10.80
CA THR A 414 -12.88 4.69 11.19
C THR A 414 -12.31 5.82 12.06
N ASP A 415 -11.23 5.53 12.78
CA ASP A 415 -10.41 6.53 13.48
C ASP A 415 -9.31 7.16 12.61
N GLN A 416 -8.99 6.56 11.45
CA GLN A 416 -7.88 6.95 10.57
C GLN A 416 -8.07 8.31 9.90
N VAL A 417 -6.95 9.00 9.62
CA VAL A 417 -6.90 10.40 9.14
C VAL A 417 -6.85 10.54 7.61
N GLY A 418 -6.59 9.46 6.89
CA GLY A 418 -6.71 9.41 5.43
C GLY A 418 -6.99 8.01 4.90
N LEU A 419 -6.96 7.87 3.58
CA LEU A 419 -7.02 6.58 2.89
C LEU A 419 -6.09 6.55 1.67
N GLN A 420 -5.69 5.36 1.18
CA GLN A 420 -5.34 5.17 -0.23
C GLN A 420 -6.59 4.68 -0.98
N ILE A 421 -6.86 5.25 -2.16
CA ILE A 421 -7.71 4.62 -3.16
C ILE A 421 -6.83 4.11 -4.31
N TYR A 422 -6.96 2.83 -4.64
CA TYR A 422 -6.28 2.22 -5.79
C TYR A 422 -7.29 1.48 -6.67
N SER A 423 -7.35 1.78 -7.97
CA SER A 423 -8.40 1.31 -8.88
C SER A 423 -8.03 0.08 -9.71
N CYS A 424 -7.18 -0.80 -9.19
CA CYS A 424 -6.77 -2.03 -9.87
C CYS A 424 -6.20 -1.81 -11.29
N ASN A 425 -5.56 -0.68 -11.56
CA ASN A 425 -5.04 -0.32 -12.88
C ASN A 425 -3.83 -1.16 -13.35
N THR A 426 -3.18 -1.91 -12.46
CA THR A 426 -2.02 -2.78 -12.75
C THR A 426 -2.15 -4.20 -12.16
N ILE A 427 -3.36 -4.68 -11.88
CA ILE A 427 -3.57 -6.05 -11.37
C ILE A 427 -3.23 -7.14 -12.41
N VAL A 428 -3.40 -6.83 -13.70
CA VAL A 428 -2.80 -7.59 -14.80
C VAL A 428 -1.39 -7.06 -15.04
N SER A 429 -0.40 -7.94 -14.87
CA SER A 429 1.02 -7.62 -15.07
C SER A 429 1.31 -7.07 -16.48
N PRO A 430 2.06 -5.97 -16.63
CA PRO A 430 2.58 -5.52 -17.92
C PRO A 430 3.70 -6.45 -18.45
N ASP A 431 4.39 -7.17 -17.57
CA ASP A 431 5.28 -8.27 -17.95
C ASP A 431 4.44 -9.50 -18.32
N LYS A 432 4.43 -9.80 -19.63
CA LYS A 432 3.67 -10.89 -20.25
C LYS A 432 4.24 -12.30 -19.99
N THR A 433 5.39 -12.41 -19.31
CA THR A 433 5.89 -13.70 -18.84
C THR A 433 5.15 -14.17 -17.58
N ILE A 434 4.67 -13.21 -16.78
CA ILE A 434 3.86 -13.46 -15.59
C ILE A 434 2.42 -13.78 -16.02
N GLN A 435 1.86 -14.86 -15.49
CA GLN A 435 0.48 -15.25 -15.80
C GLN A 435 -0.53 -14.33 -15.09
N PRO A 436 -1.65 -13.95 -15.72
CA PRO A 436 -2.73 -13.24 -15.06
C PRO A 436 -3.32 -14.05 -13.89
N ILE A 437 -3.78 -13.37 -12.85
CA ILE A 437 -4.33 -14.03 -11.67
C ILE A 437 -5.72 -14.61 -11.98
N PRO A 438 -5.96 -15.92 -11.84
CA PRO A 438 -7.30 -16.50 -11.95
C PRO A 438 -8.16 -16.09 -10.76
N ARG A 439 -9.46 -15.92 -11.00
CA ARG A 439 -10.44 -15.62 -9.93
C ARG A 439 -10.60 -16.79 -8.97
N LYS A 440 -11.15 -16.52 -7.78
CA LYS A 440 -11.70 -17.57 -6.90
C LYS A 440 -12.88 -18.28 -7.56
N LYS A 441 -13.15 -19.54 -7.18
CA LYS A 441 -14.35 -20.28 -7.62
C LYS A 441 -15.67 -19.58 -7.26
N SER A 442 -15.68 -18.81 -6.16
CA SER A 442 -16.80 -17.96 -5.76
C SER A 442 -17.11 -16.82 -6.74
N GLN A 443 -16.19 -16.53 -7.66
CA GLN A 443 -16.18 -15.39 -8.59
C GLN A 443 -15.98 -15.88 -10.04
N ALA A 444 -16.55 -17.04 -10.39
CA ALA A 444 -16.45 -17.72 -11.70
C ALA A 444 -15.03 -18.15 -12.15
N GLY A 445 -14.07 -18.21 -11.23
CA GLY A 445 -12.77 -18.82 -11.47
C GLY A 445 -12.81 -20.35 -11.60
N PRO A 446 -11.75 -20.99 -12.12
CA PRO A 446 -10.45 -20.40 -12.47
C PRO A 446 -10.35 -19.96 -13.94
N HIS A 447 -11.42 -20.05 -14.73
CA HIS A 447 -11.40 -19.76 -16.17
C HIS A 447 -11.47 -18.26 -16.50
N ALA A 448 -11.96 -17.44 -15.57
CA ALA A 448 -11.88 -15.98 -15.62
C ALA A 448 -10.72 -15.47 -14.76
N ILE A 449 -10.23 -14.26 -15.07
CA ILE A 449 -9.08 -13.60 -14.42
C ILE A 449 -9.50 -12.27 -13.79
N TYR A 450 -8.76 -11.77 -12.80
CA TYR A 450 -8.94 -10.38 -12.33
C TYR A 450 -8.35 -9.42 -13.37
N GLU A 451 -9.20 -8.64 -14.02
CA GLU A 451 -8.80 -7.66 -15.04
C GLU A 451 -8.51 -6.28 -14.44
N ASN A 452 -7.87 -5.39 -15.21
CA ASN A 452 -7.65 -4.02 -14.75
C ASN A 452 -8.99 -3.30 -14.56
N TYR A 453 -9.07 -2.46 -13.53
CA TYR A 453 -10.33 -1.81 -13.07
C TYR A 453 -11.44 -2.80 -12.66
N SER A 454 -11.13 -4.09 -12.41
CA SER A 454 -12.12 -5.06 -11.94
C SER A 454 -12.43 -5.00 -10.43
N CYS A 455 -11.79 -4.08 -9.73
CA CYS A 455 -11.86 -3.92 -8.28
C CYS A 455 -11.41 -2.52 -7.86
N ILE A 456 -11.73 -2.16 -6.62
CA ILE A 456 -11.25 -0.94 -5.94
C ILE A 456 -10.64 -1.37 -4.60
N VAL A 457 -9.45 -0.86 -4.28
CA VAL A 457 -8.84 -0.98 -2.94
C VAL A 457 -9.08 0.34 -2.20
N ILE A 458 -9.48 0.25 -0.93
CA ILE A 458 -9.65 1.41 -0.05
C ILE A 458 -8.93 1.12 1.28
N GLU A 459 -7.67 1.55 1.35
CA GLU A 459 -6.77 1.39 2.48
C GLU A 459 -7.04 2.49 3.53
N GLN A 460 -7.59 2.17 4.70
CA GLN A 460 -7.70 3.16 5.79
C GLN A 460 -6.33 3.32 6.47
N GLN A 461 -5.79 4.54 6.56
CA GLN A 461 -4.41 4.74 7.04
C GLN A 461 -4.06 6.18 7.50
N GLY A 462 -2.80 6.38 7.88
CA GLY A 462 -2.19 7.70 8.06
C GLY A 462 -1.81 8.38 6.74
N LEU A 463 -1.12 9.51 6.81
CA LEU A 463 -0.61 10.20 5.62
C LEU A 463 0.65 9.49 5.09
N ILE A 464 0.69 9.21 3.79
CA ILE A 464 1.79 8.47 3.13
C ILE A 464 3.10 9.26 3.18
N ASP A 465 4.24 8.58 3.37
CA ASP A 465 5.57 9.19 3.56
C ASP A 465 5.64 10.31 4.63
N ALA A 466 4.71 10.36 5.60
CA ALA A 466 4.65 11.42 6.62
C ALA A 466 5.89 11.51 7.51
N ILE A 467 6.63 10.41 7.67
CA ILE A 467 7.92 10.38 8.38
C ILE A 467 8.99 11.25 7.67
N SER A 468 8.85 11.44 6.35
CA SER A 468 9.70 12.30 5.51
C SER A 468 9.14 13.71 5.32
N ASN A 469 7.91 13.98 5.78
CA ASN A 469 7.15 15.21 5.55
C ASN A 469 6.77 15.92 6.87
N PRO A 470 7.77 16.36 7.67
CA PRO A 470 7.55 16.94 9.00
C PRO A 470 6.72 18.23 9.00
N GLN A 471 6.58 18.91 7.85
CA GLN A 471 5.73 20.09 7.71
C GLN A 471 4.25 19.84 8.00
N TRP A 472 3.78 18.59 7.82
CA TRP A 472 2.40 18.19 8.17
C TRP A 472 2.19 17.94 9.68
N LYS A 473 3.26 17.98 10.49
CA LYS A 473 3.24 17.79 11.96
C LYS A 473 2.66 16.44 12.44
N ILE A 474 2.55 15.45 11.55
CA ILE A 474 2.08 14.10 11.88
C ILE A 474 3.19 13.34 12.64
N ASN A 475 2.93 12.96 13.89
CA ASN A 475 3.82 12.06 14.60
C ASN A 475 3.59 10.61 14.13
N SER A 476 4.43 10.13 13.20
CA SER A 476 4.43 8.74 12.74
C SER A 476 5.16 7.76 13.67
N LEU A 477 5.80 8.22 14.76
CA LEU A 477 6.58 7.36 15.66
C LEU A 477 5.78 6.85 16.87
N TYR A 478 5.93 5.57 17.16
CA TYR A 478 5.29 4.85 18.26
C TYR A 478 6.35 4.17 19.12
N GLY A 479 6.03 3.88 20.38
CA GLY A 479 6.99 3.51 21.42
C GLY A 479 6.33 2.98 22.70
N PRO A 480 7.11 2.70 23.76
CA PRO A 480 6.60 2.21 25.04
C PRO A 480 5.41 3.01 25.58
N ASP A 481 5.52 4.34 25.58
CA ASP A 481 4.52 5.26 26.13
C ASP A 481 3.46 5.72 25.10
N ARG A 482 3.56 5.24 23.85
CA ARG A 482 2.62 5.54 22.76
C ARG A 482 2.39 4.28 21.90
N PRO A 483 1.46 3.39 22.31
CA PRO A 483 1.02 2.29 21.44
C PRO A 483 0.38 2.82 20.15
N TYR A 484 0.45 2.01 19.10
CA TYR A 484 -0.29 2.22 17.86
C TYR A 484 -1.69 1.62 17.98
N GLU A 485 -2.70 2.36 17.53
CA GLU A 485 -4.08 1.88 17.34
C GLU A 485 -4.61 2.29 15.96
N TRP A 486 -5.48 1.44 15.42
CA TRP A 486 -6.20 1.59 14.17
C TRP A 486 -7.52 0.85 14.30
N ASN A 487 -8.63 1.48 13.92
CA ASN A 487 -9.97 0.90 14.04
C ASN A 487 -10.81 1.24 12.80
N ALA A 488 -11.52 0.25 12.27
CA ALA A 488 -12.54 0.45 11.24
C ALA A 488 -13.74 -0.50 11.42
N ILE A 489 -14.92 -0.02 11.03
CA ILE A 489 -16.14 -0.82 10.88
C ILE A 489 -16.61 -0.67 9.44
N TYR A 490 -16.74 -1.80 8.76
CA TYR A 490 -17.27 -1.97 7.41
C TYR A 490 -18.70 -2.50 7.55
N GLU A 491 -19.69 -1.68 7.21
CA GLU A 491 -21.12 -2.00 7.30
C GLU A 491 -21.72 -2.24 5.91
N PHE A 492 -22.38 -3.40 5.75
CA PHE A 492 -22.93 -3.86 4.48
C PHE A 492 -24.45 -3.84 4.52
N THR A 493 -25.04 -3.05 3.62
CA THR A 493 -26.47 -2.76 3.53
C THR A 493 -26.95 -2.89 2.08
N ILE A 494 -28.25 -2.71 1.83
CA ILE A 494 -28.84 -2.73 0.49
C ILE A 494 -29.33 -1.32 0.09
N VAL A 495 -29.14 -0.97 -1.19
CA VAL A 495 -29.75 0.18 -1.88
C VAL A 495 -30.86 -0.23 -2.85
#